data_AF-A0A1A8I940-F1
#
_entry.id   AF-A0A1A8I940-F1
#
_cell.length_a   1.000
_cell.length_b   1.000
_cell.length_c   1.000
_cell.angle_alpha   90.00
_cell.angle_beta   90.00
_cell.angle_gamma   90.00
#
_symmetry.space_group_name_H-M   'P 1'
#
loop_
_entity.id
_entity.type
_entity.pdbx_description
1 polymer ?
#
loop_
_entity_poly.entity_id
_entity_poly.type
_entity_poly.pdbx_seq_one_letter_code
_entity_poly.pdbx_strand_id
1 'polypeptide(L)'
;MSVNYAAGLSPYADKGVCGLPESFDNPEELKAKVEALAQLIKESQYLVVHSGAGISTSAGIPDFRGPKGVWTLEEKGESPHFDTTFEDARPSLTHLALLGLQRAGYLKYLISQNVDGLHVRSGFP
;
A
#
# COMPACT_ATOMS: atom_id res chain seq x y z
N MET A 1 23.21 5.77 4.40
CA MET A 1 22.80 4.36 4.32
C MET A 1 21.43 4.28 4.95
N SER A 2 20.38 4.09 4.15
CA SER A 2 19.03 3.86 4.66
C SER A 2 19.06 2.53 5.40
N VAL A 3 19.13 2.60 6.73
CA VAL A 3 18.94 1.41 7.57
C VAL A 3 17.54 0.92 7.27
N ASN A 4 17.39 -0.37 6.92
CA ASN A 4 16.11 -1.05 6.76
C ASN A 4 15.15 -0.54 7.84
N TYR A 5 14.05 0.12 7.47
CA TYR A 5 13.20 0.81 8.44
C TYR A 5 12.66 -0.15 9.51
N ALA A 6 12.59 -1.45 9.21
CA ALA A 6 12.26 -2.49 10.16
C ALA A 6 13.17 -2.49 11.39
N ALA A 7 14.47 -2.18 11.20
CA ALA A 7 15.43 -2.09 12.30
C ALA A 7 15.22 -0.86 13.20
N GLY A 8 14.47 0.14 12.74
CA GLY A 8 14.12 1.33 13.51
C GLY A 8 12.81 1.20 14.29
N LEU A 9 12.10 0.07 14.18
CA LEU A 9 10.80 -0.10 14.82
C LEU A 9 10.98 -0.45 16.30
N SER A 10 10.19 0.20 17.16
CA SER A 10 10.20 -0.09 18.59
C SER A 10 9.72 -1.52 18.85
N PRO A 11 10.23 -2.19 19.90
CA PRO A 11 9.67 -3.46 20.35
C PRO A 11 8.18 -3.27 20.66
N TYR A 12 7.34 -4.11 20.07
CA TYR A 12 5.89 -3.98 20.20
C TYR A 12 5.29 -5.39 20.17
N ALA A 13 4.69 -5.81 21.27
CA ALA A 13 4.27 -7.21 21.46
C ALA A 13 3.05 -7.60 20.62
N ASP A 14 2.07 -6.70 20.47
CA ASP A 14 0.83 -7.01 19.76
C ASP A 14 0.92 -6.62 18.28
N LYS A 15 1.53 -7.46 17.46
CA LYS A 15 1.60 -7.22 16.01
C LYS A 15 0.27 -7.46 15.28
N GLY A 16 -0.76 -7.96 15.95
CA GLY A 16 -2.02 -8.38 15.33
C GLY A 16 -1.90 -9.71 14.58
N VAL A 17 -2.80 -9.96 13.63
CA VAL A 17 -2.79 -11.20 12.83
C VAL A 17 -1.88 -11.04 11.62
N CYS A 18 -0.86 -11.88 11.53
CA CYS A 18 0.14 -11.87 10.47
C CYS A 18 0.03 -13.11 9.57
N GLY A 19 0.40 -12.97 8.30
CA GLY A 19 0.57 -14.10 7.37
C GLY A 19 -0.70 -14.83 6.97
N LEU A 20 -1.86 -14.16 7.01
CA LEU A 20 -3.10 -14.75 6.48
C LEU A 20 -2.95 -15.12 4.99
N PRO A 21 -3.57 -16.23 4.54
CA PRO A 21 -3.56 -16.59 3.12
C PRO A 21 -4.14 -15.49 2.25
N GLU A 22 -3.52 -15.26 1.10
CA GLU A 22 -4.04 -14.38 0.07
C GLU A 22 -5.26 -15.02 -0.62
N SER A 23 -6.22 -14.18 -1.01
CA SER A 23 -7.39 -14.57 -1.79
C SER A 23 -7.37 -13.83 -3.12
N PHE A 24 -7.71 -14.53 -4.19
CA PHE A 24 -7.72 -13.99 -5.54
C PHE A 24 -9.09 -14.25 -6.17
N ASP A 25 -9.81 -13.18 -6.48
CA ASP A 25 -11.05 -13.26 -7.24
C ASP A 25 -10.76 -13.83 -8.64
N ASN A 26 -11.71 -14.58 -9.20
CA ASN A 26 -11.60 -15.00 -10.59
C ASN A 26 -11.71 -13.77 -11.54
N PRO A 27 -11.25 -13.87 -12.79
CA PRO A 27 -11.20 -12.72 -13.69
C PRO A 27 -12.55 -12.04 -13.98
N GLU A 28 -13.64 -12.82 -14.02
CA GLU A 28 -14.99 -12.32 -14.30
C GLU A 28 -15.53 -11.53 -13.11
N GLU A 29 -15.37 -12.07 -11.90
CA GLU A 29 -15.73 -11.42 -10.65
C GLU A 29 -14.92 -10.14 -10.41
N LEU A 30 -13.61 -10.20 -10.64
CA LEU A 30 -12.73 -9.03 -10.52
C LEU A 30 -13.19 -7.91 -11.47
N LYS A 31 -13.47 -8.24 -12.73
CA LYS A 31 -13.96 -7.27 -13.71
C LYS A 31 -15.27 -6.63 -13.26
N ALA A 32 -16.23 -7.44 -12.81
CA ALA A 32 -17.51 -6.94 -12.32
C ALA A 32 -17.36 -6.01 -11.11
N LYS A 33 -16.49 -6.36 -10.15
CA LYS A 33 -16.20 -5.52 -8.96
C LYS A 33 -15.52 -4.20 -9.34
N VAL A 34 -14.59 -4.22 -10.29
CA VAL A 34 -13.90 -3.00 -10.78
C VAL A 34 -14.87 -2.08 -11.53
N GLU A 35 -15.76 -2.63 -12.35
CA GLU A 35 -16.81 -1.85 -13.03
C GLU A 35 -17.77 -1.20 -12.02
N ALA A 36 -18.19 -1.96 -11.00
CA ALA A 36 -19.01 -1.43 -9.91
C ALA A 36 -18.29 -0.32 -9.13
N LEU A 37 -17.01 -0.51 -8.78
CA LEU A 37 -16.18 0.51 -8.13
C LEU A 37 -16.06 1.78 -8.98
N ALA A 38 -15.84 1.64 -10.29
CA ALA A 38 -15.77 2.78 -11.19
C ALA A 38 -17.08 3.58 -11.23
N GLN A 39 -18.23 2.90 -11.16
CA GLN A 39 -19.53 3.58 -11.08
C GLN A 39 -19.69 4.31 -9.74
N LEU A 40 -19.35 3.67 -8.62
CA LEU A 40 -19.39 4.28 -7.29
C LEU A 40 -18.49 5.54 -7.20
N ILE A 41 -17.31 5.51 -7.82
CA ILE A 41 -16.41 6.67 -7.89
C ILE A 41 -17.04 7.82 -8.69
N LYS A 42 -17.69 7.52 -9.82
CA LYS A 42 -18.34 8.54 -10.68
C LYS A 42 -19.54 9.20 -10.01
N GLU A 43 -20.31 8.43 -9.25
CA GLU A 43 -21.53 8.90 -8.58
C GLU A 43 -21.23 9.59 -7.25
N SER A 44 -20.10 9.29 -6.62
CA SER A 44 -19.72 9.89 -5.34
C SER A 44 -19.37 11.36 -5.48
N GLN A 45 -19.91 12.18 -4.58
CA GLN A 45 -19.54 13.60 -4.46
C GLN A 45 -18.24 13.80 -3.68
N TYR A 46 -17.92 12.87 -2.76
CA TYR A 46 -16.81 12.99 -1.81
C TYR A 46 -16.10 11.64 -1.62
N LEU A 47 -15.26 11.28 -2.60
CA LEU A 47 -14.39 10.11 -2.47
C LEU A 47 -13.24 10.40 -1.49
N VAL A 48 -13.08 9.54 -0.50
CA VAL A 48 -11.92 9.46 0.39
C VAL A 48 -11.25 8.10 0.19
N VAL A 49 -9.92 8.08 0.06
CA VAL A 49 -9.14 6.83 -0.06
C VAL A 49 -8.28 6.66 1.18
N HIS A 50 -8.27 5.44 1.71
CA HIS A 50 -7.36 5.00 2.76
C HIS A 50 -6.31 4.08 2.14
N SER A 51 -5.02 4.35 2.38
CA SER A 51 -3.91 3.54 1.87
C SER A 51 -3.03 2.99 2.99
N GLY A 52 -2.54 1.78 2.77
CA GLY A 52 -1.57 1.09 3.63
C GLY A 52 -0.44 0.49 2.80
N ALA A 53 0.44 -0.28 3.46
CA ALA A 53 1.71 -0.70 2.87
C ALA A 53 1.58 -1.55 1.60
N GLY A 54 0.43 -2.22 1.42
CA GLY A 54 0.13 -3.05 0.25
C GLY A 54 0.28 -2.33 -1.10
N ILE A 55 0.07 -1.01 -1.19
CA ILE A 55 0.22 -0.28 -2.48
C ILE A 55 1.69 -0.03 -2.87
N SER A 56 2.62 -0.27 -1.94
CA SER A 56 4.07 -0.04 -2.10
C SER A 56 4.86 -1.34 -2.31
N THR A 57 4.23 -2.51 -2.21
CA THR A 57 4.86 -3.83 -2.44
C THR A 57 5.41 -3.96 -3.86
N SER A 58 4.64 -3.52 -4.86
CA SER A 58 5.09 -3.46 -6.26
C SER A 58 6.22 -2.45 -6.52
N ALA A 59 6.51 -1.56 -5.56
CA ALA A 59 7.64 -0.63 -5.61
C ALA A 59 8.89 -1.20 -4.88
N GLY A 60 8.86 -2.46 -4.43
CA GLY A 60 9.98 -3.12 -3.75
C GLY A 60 10.05 -2.87 -2.23
N ILE A 61 9.02 -2.26 -1.65
CA ILE A 61 8.91 -2.02 -0.20
C ILE A 61 7.98 -3.08 0.40
N PRO A 62 8.44 -3.94 1.33
CA PRO A 62 7.58 -4.96 1.92
C PRO A 62 6.42 -4.35 2.71
N ASP A 63 5.31 -5.09 2.78
CA ASP A 63 4.25 -4.75 3.72
C ASP A 63 4.60 -5.21 5.14
N PHE A 64 3.66 -5.03 6.07
CA PHE A 64 3.85 -5.44 7.46
C PHE A 64 3.35 -6.85 7.78
N ARG A 65 2.19 -7.27 7.22
CA ARG A 65 1.43 -8.44 7.70
C ARG A 65 1.03 -9.43 6.62
N GLY A 66 1.38 -9.18 5.36
CA GLY A 66 1.17 -10.15 4.29
C GLY A 66 2.02 -11.41 4.49
N PRO A 67 1.93 -12.40 3.60
CA PRO A 67 2.66 -13.67 3.74
C PRO A 67 4.18 -13.52 3.94
N LYS A 68 4.75 -12.43 3.40
CA LYS A 68 6.16 -12.04 3.50
C LYS A 68 6.36 -10.66 4.15
N GLY A 69 5.39 -10.21 4.94
CA GLY A 69 5.45 -8.92 5.62
C GLY A 69 6.49 -8.88 6.73
N VAL A 70 6.94 -7.69 7.11
CA VAL A 70 7.96 -7.47 8.15
C VAL A 70 7.63 -8.22 9.45
N TRP A 71 6.41 -8.10 9.95
CA TRP A 71 5.97 -8.75 11.20
C TRP A 71 5.78 -10.25 11.02
N THR A 72 5.27 -10.68 9.87
CA THR A 72 5.11 -12.11 9.55
C THR A 72 6.44 -12.84 9.52
N LEU A 73 7.50 -12.20 9.03
CA LEU A 73 8.84 -12.77 9.00
C LEU A 73 9.53 -12.68 10.36
N GLU A 74 9.35 -11.58 11.10
CA GLU A 74 9.83 -11.45 12.48
C GLU A 74 9.28 -12.57 13.38
N GLU A 75 7.98 -12.88 13.29
CA GLU A 75 7.34 -13.99 14.02
C GLU A 75 7.96 -15.37 13.68
N LYS A 76 8.54 -15.52 12.50
CA LYS A 76 9.24 -16.73 12.05
C LYS A 76 10.74 -16.72 12.36
N GLY A 77 11.27 -15.64 12.94
CA GLY A 77 12.71 -15.45 13.14
C GLY A 77 13.48 -15.17 11.84
N GLU A 78 12.78 -14.72 10.80
CA GLU A 78 13.32 -14.38 9.48
C GLU A 78 13.43 -12.86 9.30
N SER A 79 14.21 -12.42 8.31
CA SER A 79 14.37 -11.01 7.97
C SER A 79 13.67 -10.68 6.65
N PRO A 80 12.93 -9.55 6.56
CA PRO A 80 12.33 -9.08 5.31
C PRO A 80 13.38 -8.74 4.25
N HIS A 81 13.11 -9.12 3.01
CA HIS A 81 13.89 -8.72 1.84
C HIS A 81 13.40 -7.37 1.32
N PHE A 82 14.34 -6.49 0.99
CA PHE A 82 14.08 -5.19 0.41
C PHE A 82 14.71 -5.15 -0.98
N ASP A 83 13.89 -4.91 -2.00
CA ASP A 83 14.39 -4.82 -3.39
C ASP A 83 14.92 -3.41 -3.71
N THR A 84 14.64 -2.44 -2.84
CA THR A 84 15.02 -1.04 -3.02
C THR A 84 15.21 -0.32 -1.67
N THR A 85 15.80 0.87 -1.72
CA THR A 85 15.84 1.81 -0.60
C THR A 85 14.60 2.71 -0.65
N PHE A 86 14.24 3.38 0.44
CA PHE A 86 13.14 4.34 0.38
C PHE A 86 13.47 5.47 -0.60
N GLU A 87 14.71 5.92 -0.66
CA GLU A 87 15.17 7.00 -1.52
C GLU A 87 15.04 6.65 -3.01
N ASP A 88 15.29 5.38 -3.38
CA ASP A 88 15.26 4.90 -4.76
C ASP A 88 13.88 4.37 -5.20
N ALA A 89 13.02 3.99 -4.23
CA ALA A 89 11.68 3.50 -4.51
C ALA A 89 10.88 4.51 -5.33
N ARG A 90 10.21 4.06 -6.39
CA ARG A 90 9.38 4.91 -7.24
C ARG A 90 7.90 4.72 -6.91
N PRO A 91 7.06 5.76 -7.03
CA PRO A 91 5.63 5.62 -6.87
C PRO A 91 5.07 4.50 -7.76
N SER A 92 4.29 3.60 -7.19
CA SER A 92 3.64 2.51 -7.94
C SER A 92 2.54 3.06 -8.85
N LEU A 93 2.01 2.20 -9.74
CA LEU A 93 0.88 2.56 -10.60
C LEU A 93 -0.31 3.07 -9.80
N THR A 94 -0.58 2.48 -8.63
CA THR A 94 -1.68 2.92 -7.74
C THR A 94 -1.44 4.34 -7.21
N HIS A 95 -0.22 4.70 -6.82
CA HIS A 95 0.10 6.08 -6.40
C HIS A 95 -0.20 7.09 -7.53
N LEU A 96 0.24 6.77 -8.76
CA LEU A 96 0.01 7.63 -9.92
C LEU A 96 -1.47 7.69 -10.33
N ALA A 97 -2.21 6.59 -10.18
CA ALA A 97 -3.64 6.54 -10.43
C ALA A 97 -4.42 7.41 -9.43
N LEU A 98 -4.06 7.37 -8.15
CA LEU A 98 -4.66 8.23 -7.12
C LEU A 98 -4.38 9.72 -7.39
N LEU A 99 -3.16 10.06 -7.81
CA LEU A 99 -2.84 11.41 -8.30
C LEU A 99 -3.72 11.79 -9.49
N GLY A 100 -3.91 10.89 -10.45
CA GLY A 100 -4.81 11.11 -11.59
C GLY A 100 -6.25 11.39 -11.17
N LEU A 101 -6.79 10.61 -10.23
CA LEU A 101 -8.14 10.81 -9.67
C LEU A 101 -8.25 12.13 -8.91
N GLN A 102 -7.22 12.53 -8.17
CA GLN A 102 -7.17 13.81 -7.46
C GLN A 102 -7.16 14.98 -8.45
N ARG A 103 -6.31 14.93 -9.48
CA ARG A 103 -6.23 15.97 -10.53
C ARG A 103 -7.51 16.08 -11.35
N ALA A 104 -8.20 14.97 -11.57
CA ALA A 104 -9.50 14.93 -12.24
C ALA A 104 -10.67 15.37 -11.33
N GLY A 105 -10.42 15.68 -10.05
CA GLY A 105 -11.42 16.18 -9.11
C GLY A 105 -12.30 15.12 -8.46
N TYR A 106 -12.05 13.83 -8.71
CA TYR A 106 -12.80 12.73 -8.09
C TYR A 106 -12.37 12.50 -6.64
N LEU A 107 -11.06 12.39 -6.39
CA LEU A 107 -10.52 12.11 -5.06
C LEU A 107 -10.40 13.40 -4.24
N LYS A 108 -11.15 13.49 -3.13
CA LYS A 108 -11.16 14.67 -2.25
C LYS A 108 -10.12 14.61 -1.15
N TYR A 109 -9.87 13.41 -0.63
CA TYR A 109 -8.91 13.25 0.45
C TYR A 109 -8.25 11.87 0.41
N LEU A 110 -6.96 11.85 0.78
CA LEU A 110 -6.17 10.65 0.90
C LEU A 110 -5.63 10.55 2.32
N ILE A 111 -5.96 9.46 3.00
CA ILE A 111 -5.46 9.14 4.33
C ILE A 111 -4.49 7.98 4.16
N SER A 112 -3.23 8.17 4.55
CA SER A 112 -2.21 7.13 4.44
C SER A 112 -1.66 6.75 5.80
N GLN A 113 -1.49 5.44 5.99
CA GLN A 113 -0.73 4.88 7.10
C GLN A 113 0.75 4.70 6.73
N ASN A 114 1.12 4.95 5.46
CA ASN A 114 2.46 4.70 4.98
C ASN A 114 3.44 5.78 5.44
N VAL A 115 4.66 5.35 5.74
CA VAL A 115 5.79 6.21 6.11
C VAL A 115 6.86 6.26 4.99
N ASP A 116 6.58 5.67 3.83
CA ASP A 116 7.50 5.57 2.68
C ASP A 116 7.66 6.87 1.87
N GLY A 117 6.78 7.85 2.09
CA GLY A 117 6.78 9.14 1.39
C GLY A 117 6.41 9.08 -0.09
N LEU A 118 5.94 7.93 -0.62
CA LEU A 118 5.69 7.76 -2.04
C LEU A 118 4.51 8.59 -2.56
N HIS A 119 3.49 8.87 -1.73
CA HIS A 119 2.41 9.80 -2.11
C HIS A 119 2.94 11.21 -2.36
N VAL A 120 3.73 11.76 -1.43
CA VAL A 120 4.36 13.08 -1.59
C VAL A 120 5.29 13.10 -2.80
N ARG A 121 6.14 12.07 -2.96
CA ARG A 121 7.08 11.96 -4.09
C ARG A 121 6.41 11.71 -5.43
N SER A 122 5.17 11.21 -5.45
CA SER A 122 4.34 11.14 -6.66
C SER A 122 3.85 12.51 -7.13
N GLY A 123 3.85 13.51 -6.24
CA GLY A 123 3.26 14.83 -6.49
C GLY A 123 1.80 14.93 -6.05
N PHE A 124 1.34 14.07 -5.15
CA PHE A 124 0.02 14.18 -4.51
C PHE A 124 0.01 15.42 -3.58
N PRO A 125 -0.99 16.33 -3.70
CA PRO A 125 -1.03 17.58 -2.94
C PRO A 125 -1.46 17.41 -1.47
#